data_AF-A0A957EYG0-F1
#
_entry.id   AF-A0A957EYG0-F1
#
_cell.length_a   1.000
_cell.length_b   1.000
_cell.length_c   1.000
_cell.angle_alpha   90.00
_cell.angle_beta   90.00
_cell.angle_gamma   90.00
#
_symmetry.space_group_name_H-M   'P 1'
#
loop_
_entity.id
_entity.type
_entity.pdbx_description
1 polymer ?
#
loop_
_entity_poly.entity_id
_entity_poly.type
_entity_poly.pdbx_seq_one_letter_code
_entity_poly.pdbx_strand_id
1 'polypeptide(L)'
;PRELWRLIYLNGVDLLGWEFVWRGFMLFGMARVFGPGPAIFLQAVPFAYMHLGKPEIETFSTIFGGAAFGFVAWQSGSFVYPWLIHWFIASFTMLIASGRLG
;
A
#
# COMPACT_ATOMS: atom_id res chain seq x y z
N PRO A 1 -7.42 14.76 -20.28
CA PRO A 1 -6.96 15.56 -19.11
C PRO A 1 -7.81 15.40 -17.84
N ARG A 2 -9.11 15.71 -17.91
CA ARG A 2 -10.02 15.61 -16.75
C ARG A 2 -10.17 14.17 -16.26
N GLU A 3 -10.17 13.21 -17.19
CA GLU A 3 -10.28 11.79 -16.86
C GLU A 3 -9.08 11.27 -16.06
N LEU A 4 -7.85 11.63 -16.44
CA LEU A 4 -6.65 11.26 -15.68
C LEU A 4 -6.68 11.79 -14.24
N TRP A 5 -7.06 13.06 -14.06
CA TRP A 5 -7.18 13.64 -12.72
C TRP A 5 -8.27 12.97 -11.88
N ARG A 6 -9.38 12.60 -12.52
CA ARG A 6 -10.44 11.81 -11.87
C ARG A 6 -9.92 10.43 -11.46
N LEU A 7 -9.15 9.74 -12.30
CA LEU A 7 -8.56 8.44 -11.97
C LEU A 7 -7.56 8.55 -10.80
N ILE A 8 -6.69 9.55 -10.80
CA ILE A 8 -5.76 9.83 -9.70
C ILE A 8 -6.52 10.06 -8.39
N TYR A 9 -7.58 10.87 -8.42
CA TYR A 9 -8.40 11.14 -7.24
C TYR A 9 -9.10 9.88 -6.72
N LEU A 10 -9.80 9.14 -7.60
CA LEU A 10 -10.51 7.92 -7.22
C LEU A 10 -9.56 6.87 -6.67
N ASN A 11 -8.39 6.69 -7.30
CA ASN A 11 -7.37 5.79 -6.80
C ASN A 11 -6.86 6.20 -5.42
N GLY A 12 -6.69 7.50 -5.15
CA GLY A 12 -6.33 7.99 -3.81
C GLY A 12 -7.37 7.65 -2.74
N VAL A 13 -8.66 7.73 -3.08
CA VAL A 13 -9.77 7.35 -2.19
C VAL A 13 -9.77 5.84 -1.94
N ASP A 14 -9.61 5.02 -2.98
CA ASP A 14 -9.54 3.56 -2.85
C ASP A 14 -8.33 3.15 -1.98
N LEU A 15 -7.17 3.76 -2.22
CA LEU A 15 -5.94 3.51 -1.48
C LEU A 15 -6.05 3.95 -0.01
N LEU A 16 -6.87 4.95 0.31
CA LEU A 16 -7.09 5.38 1.69
C LEU A 16 -7.70 4.25 2.52
N GLY A 17 -8.78 3.65 2.00
CA GLY A 17 -9.42 2.50 2.65
C GLY A 17 -8.49 1.28 2.70
N TRP A 18 -7.76 1.05 1.60
CA TRP A 18 -6.79 -0.04 1.51
C TRP A 18 -5.69 0.05 2.58
N GLU A 19 -5.01 1.19 2.68
CA GLU A 19 -3.95 1.39 3.67
C GLU A 19 -4.49 1.43 5.10
N PHE A 20 -5.69 1.97 5.31
CA PHE A 20 -6.35 1.89 6.61
C PHE A 20 -6.52 0.44 7.07
N VAL A 21 -7.00 -0.46 6.21
CA VAL A 21 -7.22 -1.87 6.57
C VAL A 21 -5.89 -2.56 6.89
N TRP A 22 -4.88 -2.42 6.02
CA TRP A 22 -3.63 -3.18 6.14
C TRP A 22 -2.64 -2.57 7.12
N ARG A 23 -2.35 -1.27 6.97
CA ARG A 23 -1.31 -0.55 7.74
C ARG A 23 -1.87 0.15 8.98
N GLY A 24 -3.19 0.28 9.07
CA GLY A 24 -3.89 0.72 10.28
C GLY A 24 -4.41 -0.46 11.09
N PHE A 25 -5.59 -0.95 10.73
CA PHE A 25 -6.34 -1.93 11.51
C PHE A 25 -5.58 -3.25 11.71
N MET A 26 -5.14 -3.89 10.63
CA MET A 26 -4.50 -5.21 10.69
C MET A 26 -3.13 -5.14 11.37
N LEU A 27 -2.24 -4.26 10.92
CA LEU A 27 -0.91 -4.11 11.49
C LEU A 27 -0.95 -3.82 13.00
N PHE A 28 -1.65 -2.75 13.42
CA PHE A 28 -1.67 -2.36 14.82
C PHE A 28 -2.49 -3.33 15.69
N GLY A 29 -3.52 -3.98 15.11
CA GLY A 29 -4.23 -5.07 15.77
C GLY A 29 -3.33 -6.27 16.05
N MET A 30 -2.59 -6.74 15.04
CA MET A 30 -1.62 -7.84 15.16
C MET A 30 -0.46 -7.50 16.09
N ALA A 31 0.04 -6.26 16.04
CA ALA A 31 1.16 -5.82 16.88
C ALA A 31 0.86 -5.93 18.38
N ARG A 32 -0.41 -5.80 18.79
CA ARG A 32 -0.83 -6.01 20.19
C ARG A 32 -0.75 -7.47 20.64
N VAL A 33 -0.82 -8.42 19.71
CA VAL A 33 -0.83 -9.86 20.01
C VAL A 33 0.55 -10.48 19.81
N PHE A 34 1.22 -10.15 18.71
CA PHE A 34 2.47 -10.79 18.28
C PHE A 34 3.71 -9.88 18.45
N GLY A 35 3.52 -8.63 18.86
CA GLY A 35 4.56 -7.61 18.82
C GLY A 35 4.77 -7.04 17.41
N PRO A 36 5.47 -5.89 17.30
CA PRO A 36 5.56 -5.15 16.05
C PRO A 36 6.37 -5.84 14.97
N GLY A 37 7.48 -6.50 15.32
CA GLY A 37 8.34 -7.20 14.36
C GLY A 37 7.59 -8.28 13.58
N PRO A 38 7.01 -9.29 14.25
CA PRO A 38 6.21 -10.31 13.59
C PRO A 38 4.98 -9.72 12.87
N ALA A 39 4.30 -8.73 13.46
CA ALA A 39 3.11 -8.13 12.86
C ALA A 39 3.38 -7.51 11.48
N ILE A 40 4.54 -6.88 11.27
CA ILE A 40 4.92 -6.28 9.98
C ILE A 40 4.95 -7.32 8.85
N PHE A 41 5.44 -8.53 9.12
CA PHE A 41 5.52 -9.61 8.15
C PHE A 41 4.22 -10.43 8.07
N LEU A 42 3.57 -10.68 9.21
CA LEU A 42 2.32 -11.45 9.25
C LEU A 42 1.19 -10.74 8.52
N GLN A 43 1.08 -9.41 8.61
CA GLN A 43 0.09 -8.65 7.84
C GLN A 43 0.41 -8.65 6.33
N ALA A 44 1.68 -8.83 5.94
CA ALA A 44 2.10 -8.83 4.54
C ALA A 44 1.62 -10.08 3.77
N VAL A 45 1.33 -11.18 4.47
CA VAL A 45 0.83 -12.44 3.86
C VAL A 45 -0.58 -12.30 3.29
N PRO A 46 -1.62 -11.92 4.07
CA PRO A 46 -2.95 -11.68 3.52
C PRO A 46 -2.96 -10.50 2.52
N PHE A 47 -2.09 -9.50 2.71
CA PHE A 47 -1.89 -8.43 1.72
C PHE A 47 -1.39 -8.98 0.37
N ALA A 48 -0.38 -9.85 0.38
CA ALA A 48 0.13 -10.49 -0.84
C ALA A 48 -0.90 -11.43 -1.48
N TYR A 49 -1.71 -12.12 -0.66
CA TYR A 49 -2.83 -12.92 -1.16
C TYR A 49 -3.84 -12.09 -1.98
N MET A 50 -4.12 -10.86 -1.56
CA MET A 50 -5.01 -9.96 -2.32
C MET A 50 -4.40 -9.45 -3.65
N HIS A 51 -3.12 -9.77 -3.91
CA HIS A 51 -2.46 -9.50 -5.18
C HIS A 51 -2.42 -10.72 -6.10
N LEU A 52 -2.99 -11.86 -5.70
CA LEU A 52 -3.12 -13.04 -6.56
C LEU A 52 -3.86 -12.70 -7.86
N GLY A 53 -3.37 -13.25 -8.96
CA GLY A 53 -3.82 -12.93 -10.32
C GLY A 53 -2.92 -11.93 -11.05
N LYS A 54 -1.99 -11.28 -10.35
CA LYS A 54 -0.85 -10.57 -10.95
C LYS A 54 0.28 -11.53 -11.31
N PRO A 55 1.25 -11.11 -12.16
CA PRO A 55 2.48 -11.88 -12.38
C PRO A 55 3.11 -12.33 -11.06
N GLU A 56 3.63 -13.56 -11.02
CA GLU A 56 4.16 -14.15 -9.77
C GLU A 56 5.23 -13.26 -9.13
N ILE A 57 6.11 -12.66 -9.94
CA ILE A 57 7.15 -11.76 -9.46
C ILE A 57 6.58 -10.49 -8.80
N GLU A 58 5.45 -9.98 -9.29
CA GLU A 58 4.75 -8.86 -8.66
C GLU A 58 4.10 -9.30 -7.35
N THR A 59 3.51 -10.50 -7.32
CA THR A 59 2.92 -11.06 -6.11
C THR A 59 3.98 -11.30 -5.03
N PHE A 60 5.13 -11.89 -5.35
CA PHE A 60 6.21 -12.08 -4.37
C PHE A 60 6.84 -10.77 -3.91
N SER A 61 7.00 -9.79 -4.82
CA SER A 61 7.51 -8.47 -4.44
C SER A 61 6.55 -7.70 -3.54
N THR A 62 5.24 -7.98 -3.58
CA THR A 62 4.27 -7.38 -2.65
C THR A 62 4.48 -7.80 -1.19
N ILE A 63 5.12 -8.93 -0.90
CA ILE A 63 5.51 -9.26 0.49
C ILE A 63 6.50 -8.22 1.03
N PHE A 64 7.51 -7.88 0.22
CA PHE A 64 8.52 -6.89 0.58
C PHE A 64 7.94 -5.46 0.61
N GLY A 65 7.11 -5.09 -0.36
CA GLY A 65 6.39 -3.81 -0.34
C GLY A 65 5.41 -3.70 0.84
N GLY A 66 4.73 -4.80 1.17
CA GLY A 66 3.87 -4.97 2.33
C GLY A 66 4.60 -4.68 3.63
N ALA A 67 5.76 -5.32 3.81
CA ALA A 67 6.62 -5.15 4.98
C ALA A 67 7.23 -3.73 5.06
N ALA A 68 7.69 -3.17 3.94
CA ALA A 68 8.26 -1.82 3.91
C ALA A 68 7.25 -0.76 4.36
N PHE A 69 6.02 -0.82 3.83
CA PHE A 69 4.94 0.09 4.25
C PHE A 69 4.49 -0.20 5.68
N GLY A 70 4.46 -1.47 6.09
CA GLY A 70 4.20 -1.85 7.48
C GLY A 70 5.22 -1.24 8.44
N PHE A 71 6.50 -1.24 8.08
CA PHE A 71 7.56 -0.59 8.84
C PHE A 71 7.37 0.92 8.93
N VAL A 72 7.06 1.60 7.82
CA VAL A 72 6.78 3.05 7.81
C VAL A 72 5.57 3.37 8.69
N ALA A 73 4.50 2.59 8.58
CA ALA A 73 3.30 2.74 9.41
C ALA A 73 3.64 2.60 10.90
N TRP A 74 4.42 1.58 11.26
CA TRP A 74 4.84 1.34 12.64
C TRP A 74 5.70 2.49 13.19
N GLN A 75 6.72 2.91 12.44
CA GLN A 75 7.62 3.99 12.87
C GLN A 75 6.89 5.34 13.02
N SER A 76 5.94 5.62 12.14
CA SER A 76 5.17 6.85 12.19
C SER A 76 3.94 6.78 13.11
N GLY A 77 3.57 5.59 13.58
CA GLY A 77 2.33 5.36 14.32
C GLY A 77 1.06 5.62 13.50
N SER A 78 1.14 5.64 12.16
CA SER A 78 0.02 6.05 11.30
C SER A 78 0.04 5.42 9.92
N PHE A 79 -1.14 4.99 9.44
CA PHE A 79 -1.32 4.50 8.06
C PHE A 79 -1.33 5.62 7.01
N VAL A 80 -1.42 6.89 7.42
CA VAL A 80 -1.50 8.04 6.51
C VAL A 80 -0.22 8.18 5.69
N TYR A 81 0.96 7.89 6.26
CA TYR A 81 2.23 7.96 5.52
C TYR A 81 2.34 6.88 4.43
N PRO A 82 2.08 5.58 4.71
CA PRO A 82 1.91 4.59 3.66
C PRO A 82 0.91 5.00 2.59
N TRP A 83 -0.24 5.58 2.96
CA TRP A 83 -1.23 6.08 2.01
C TRP A 83 -0.69 7.17 1.08
N LEU A 84 -0.02 8.18 1.62
CA LEU A 84 0.60 9.24 0.82
C LEU A 84 1.66 8.68 -0.13
N ILE A 85 2.50 7.75 0.34
CA ILE A 85 3.52 7.09 -0.48
C ILE A 85 2.87 6.26 -1.59
N HIS A 86 1.85 5.46 -1.25
CA HIS A 86 1.15 4.62 -2.22
C HIS A 86 0.50 5.47 -3.31
N TRP A 87 -0.24 6.50 -2.88
CA TRP A 87 -0.94 7.39 -3.79
C TRP A 87 0.03 8.17 -4.68
N PHE A 88 1.19 8.59 -4.14
CA PHE A 88 2.25 9.19 -4.94
C PHE A 88 2.77 8.23 -6.01
N ILE A 89 3.16 6.99 -5.64
CA ILE A 89 3.67 6.00 -6.59
C ILE A 89 2.64 5.73 -7.70
N ALA A 90 1.39 5.47 -7.33
CA ALA A 90 0.32 5.20 -8.28
C ALA A 90 0.07 6.39 -9.22
N SER A 91 -0.02 7.61 -8.67
CA SER A 91 -0.21 8.83 -9.45
C SER A 91 0.95 9.10 -10.39
N PHE A 92 2.18 8.91 -9.92
CA PHE A 92 3.38 9.08 -10.72
C PHE A 92 3.43 8.09 -11.88
N THR A 93 3.16 6.80 -11.62
CA THR A 93 3.06 5.77 -12.66
C THR A 93 1.99 6.12 -13.69
N MET A 94 0.81 6.60 -13.27
CA MET A 94 -0.25 7.02 -14.20
C MET A 94 0.17 8.22 -15.07
N LEU A 95 0.87 9.19 -14.50
CA LEU A 95 1.37 10.35 -15.24
C LEU A 95 2.39 9.96 -16.30
N ILE A 96 3.35 9.10 -15.95
CA ILE A 96 4.35 8.56 -16.88
C ILE A 96 3.67 7.75 -17.99
N ALA A 97 2.79 6.81 -17.63
CA ALA A 97 2.07 5.98 -18.59
C ALA A 97 1.18 6.81 -19.55
N SER A 98 0.70 7.97 -19.11
CA SER A 98 -0.10 8.89 -19.93
C SER A 98 0.72 9.75 -20.91
N GLY A 99 2.05 9.62 -20.93
CA GLY A 99 2.93 10.42 -21.80
C GLY A 99 3.05 11.89 -21.38
N ARG A 100 2.74 12.22 -20.12
CA ARG A 100 2.80 13.60 -19.60
C ARG A 100 4.12 13.96 -18.95
N LEU A 101 4.95 12.97 -18.68
CA LEU A 101 6.25 13.10 -18.02
C LEU A 101 7.38 12.40 -18.79
N GLY A 102 7.23 12.28 -20.12
CA GLY A 102 8.20 11.69 -21.04
C GLY A 102 8.15 12.34 -22.41
#